data_AF-A0A434RRE3-F1
#
_entry.id   AF-A0A434RRE3-F1
#
_cell.length_a   1.000
_cell.length_b   1.000
_cell.length_c   1.000
_cell.angle_alpha   90.00
_cell.angle_beta   90.00
_cell.angle_gamma   90.00
#
_symmetry.space_group_name_H-M   'P 1'
#
loop_
_entity.id
_entity.type
_entity.pdbx_description
1 polymer ?
#
loop_
_entity_poly.entity_id
_entity_poly.type
_entity_poly.pdbx_seq_one_letter_code
_entity_poly.pdbx_strand_id
1 'polypeptide(L)' 'LYGLNAPAKGHGEGWVSAVTYSPSLKKNIALALLSRGPQRFGETIQVVDFVGNQRMEAKVVSHHFFDPEGHRQNG' A
#
# COMPACT_ATOMS: atom_id res chain seq x y z
N LEU A 1 -5.12 4.66 6.75
CA LEU A 1 -5.50 3.38 6.09
C LEU A 1 -6.73 2.85 6.78
N TYR A 2 -7.73 2.43 6.03
CA TYR A 2 -9.02 2.00 6.56
C TYR A 2 -9.49 0.73 5.83
N GLY A 3 -10.38 -0.05 6.44
CA GLY A 3 -11.08 -1.11 5.70
C GLY A 3 -11.87 -0.53 4.53
N LEU A 4 -12.00 -1.28 3.43
CA LEU A 4 -12.55 -0.80 2.15
C LEU A 4 -13.88 -0.01 2.27
N ASN A 5 -14.78 -0.49 3.14
CA ASN A 5 -16.10 0.11 3.36
C ASN A 5 -16.25 0.75 4.75
N ALA A 6 -15.14 0.91 5.48
CA ALA A 6 -15.16 1.50 6.81
C ALA A 6 -15.16 3.04 6.72
N PRO A 7 -15.87 3.74 7.62
CA PRO A 7 -15.78 5.19 7.67
C PRO A 7 -14.34 5.63 8.00
N ALA A 8 -13.81 6.58 7.22
CA ALA A 8 -12.50 7.19 7.46
C ALA A 8 -12.54 8.14 8.68
N LYS A 9 -12.63 7.57 9.89
CA LYS A 9 -12.69 8.29 11.17
C LYS A 9 -11.58 7.84 12.11
N GLY A 10 -11.05 8.77 12.90
CA GLY A 10 -9.96 8.51 13.85
C GLY A 10 -8.64 8.13 13.18
N HIS A 11 -7.76 7.48 13.94
CA HIS A 11 -6.39 7.15 13.51
C HIS A 11 -6.29 6.09 12.40
N GLY A 12 -7.38 5.38 12.10
CA GLY A 12 -7.40 4.28 11.13
C GLY A 12 -6.56 3.08 11.58
N GLU A 13 -6.23 2.21 10.64
CA GLU A 13 -5.49 0.96 10.87
C GLU A 13 -3.99 1.08 10.56
N GLY A 14 -3.51 2.28 10.22
CA GLY A 14 -2.14 2.50 9.77
C GLY A 14 -1.99 3.71 8.85
N TRP A 15 -0.76 3.94 8.37
CA TRP A 15 -0.40 5.04 7.47
C TRP A 15 0.57 4.62 6.36
N VAL A 16 0.53 5.35 5.25
CA VAL A 16 1.50 5.24 4.15
C VAL A 16 2.76 5.96 4.57
N SER A 17 3.92 5.31 4.47
CA SER A 17 5.22 5.89 4.78
C SER A 17 5.95 6.40 3.53
N ALA A 18 5.74 5.74 2.38
CA ALA A 18 6.30 6.13 1.11
C ALA A 18 5.37 5.73 -0.05
N VAL A 19 5.35 6.53 -1.11
CA VAL A 19 4.56 6.29 -2.32
C VAL A 19 5.33 6.76 -3.54
N THR A 20 5.21 6.03 -4.65
CA THR A 20 5.78 6.43 -5.93
C THR A 20 5.05 5.77 -7.10
N TYR A 21 5.20 6.33 -8.29
CA TYR A 21 4.92 5.61 -9.52
C TYR A 21 6.11 4.73 -9.87
N SER A 22 5.89 3.44 -10.09
CA SER A 22 6.92 2.51 -10.55
C SER A 22 6.84 2.38 -12.08
N PRO A 23 7.84 2.87 -12.85
CA PRO A 23 7.86 2.68 -14.29
C PRO A 23 7.96 1.21 -14.69
N SER A 24 8.75 0.42 -13.95
CA SER A 24 8.93 -1.01 -14.20
C SER A 24 7.64 -1.81 -14.05
N LEU A 25 6.77 -1.41 -13.10
CA LEU A 25 5.48 -2.06 -12.86
C LEU A 25 4.29 -1.33 -13.53
N LYS A 26 4.54 -0.18 -14.16
CA LYS A 26 3.56 0.73 -14.77
C LYS A 26 2.37 1.07 -13.86
N LYS A 27 2.61 1.21 -12.55
CA LYS A 27 1.56 1.49 -11.56
C LYS A 27 2.12 2.22 -10.34
N ASN A 28 1.24 2.86 -9.57
CA ASN A 28 1.58 3.39 -8.25
C ASN A 28 1.75 2.25 -7.25
N ILE A 29 2.81 2.34 -6.44
CA ILE A 29 3.09 1.45 -5.32
C ILE A 29 3.33 2.28 -4.05
N ALA A 30 3.03 1.68 -2.91
CA ALA A 30 3.18 2.34 -1.62
C ALA A 30 3.69 1.37 -0.55
N LEU A 31 4.56 1.86 0.33
CA LEU A 31 4.91 1.20 1.57
C LEU A 31 4.07 1.79 2.70
N ALA A 32 3.64 0.93 3.62
CA ALA A 32 2.77 1.31 4.70
C ALA A 32 3.05 0.50 5.96
N LEU A 33 2.82 1.14 7.11
CA LEU A 33 2.69 0.46 8.39
C LEU A 33 1.21 0.18 8.61
N LEU A 34 0.82 -1.09 8.54
CA LEU A 34 -0.56 -1.56 8.63
C LEU A 34 -0.72 -2.50 9.82
N SER A 35 -1.73 -2.27 10.66
CA SER A 35 -2.07 -3.15 11.76
C SER A 35 -2.38 -4.56 11.25
N ARG A 36 -1.66 -5.55 11.81
CA ARG A 36 -1.68 -6.96 11.37
C ARG A 36 -1.39 -7.13 9.86
N GLY A 37 -0.56 -6.26 9.30
CA GLY A 37 -0.23 -6.25 7.87
C GLY A 37 0.19 -7.62 7.29
N PRO A 38 1.10 -8.39 7.93
CA PRO A 38 1.51 -9.70 7.43
C PRO A 38 0.38 -10.73 7.29
N GLN A 39 -0.72 -10.57 8.05
CA GLN A 39 -1.88 -11.46 8.00
C GLN A 39 -2.93 -11.03 6.96
N ARG A 40 -2.73 -9.89 6.30
CA ARG A 40 -3.73 -9.22 5.45
C ARG A 40 -3.37 -9.23 3.97
N PHE A 41 -2.37 -10.01 3.55
CA PHE A 41 -2.04 -10.13 2.13
C PHE A 41 -3.25 -10.58 1.31
N GLY A 42 -3.49 -9.91 0.19
CA GLY A 42 -4.65 -10.12 -0.67
C GLY A 42 -5.84 -9.22 -0.36
N GLU A 43 -5.91 -8.63 0.83
CA GLU A 43 -6.99 -7.72 1.23
C GLU A 43 -6.94 -6.40 0.44
N THR A 44 -8.10 -5.90 0.01
CA THR A 44 -8.23 -4.54 -0.52
C THR A 44 -8.62 -3.59 0.62
N ILE A 45 -7.86 -2.53 0.78
CA ILE A 45 -8.07 -1.49 1.80
C ILE A 45 -8.27 -0.13 1.14
N GLN A 46 -8.82 0.81 1.92
CA GLN A 46 -8.95 2.20 1.54
C GLN A 46 -7.73 3.02 2.01
N VAL A 47 -7.12 3.73 1.07
CA VAL A 47 -6.11 4.77 1.30
C VAL A 47 -6.80 6.12 1.19
N VAL A 48 -6.60 6.98 2.20
CA VAL A 48 -7.20 8.31 2.23
C VAL A 48 -6.09 9.33 2.37
N ASP A 49 -6.04 10.25 1.41
CA ASP A 49 -5.24 11.47 1.49
C ASP A 49 -6.17 12.62 1.88
N PHE A 50 -6.11 13.01 3.16
CA PHE A 50 -6.91 14.10 3.69
C PHE A 50 -6.45 15.47 3.18
N VAL A 51 -5.19 15.62 2.75
CA VAL A 51 -4.65 16.89 2.24
C VAL A 51 -5.12 17.10 0.81
N GLY A 52 -4.98 16.08 -0.04
CA GLY A 52 -5.45 16.10 -1.43
C GLY A 52 -6.96 15.89 -1.58
N ASN A 53 -7.68 15.59 -0.50
CA ASN A 53 -9.09 15.18 -0.51
C ASN A 53 -9.36 14.00 -1.46
N GLN A 54 -8.48 13.01 -1.46
CA GLN A 54 -8.54 11.84 -2.33
C GLN A 54 -8.78 10.56 -1.53
N ARG A 55 -9.48 9.62 -2.18
CA ARG A 55 -9.70 8.26 -1.68
C ARG A 55 -9.34 7.30 -2.80
N MET A 56 -8.48 6.33 -2.48
CA MET A 56 -8.03 5.31 -3.41
C MET A 56 -8.16 3.93 -2.77
N GLU A 57 -8.28 2.91 -3.60
CA GLU A 57 -8.22 1.52 -3.17
C GLU A 57 -6.80 0.98 -3.40
N ALA A 58 -6.31 0.17 -2.46
CA ALA A 58 -5.04 -0.51 -2.59
C ALA A 58 -5.14 -1.96 -2.11
N LYS A 59 -4.49 -2.87 -2.82
CA LYS A 59 -4.36 -4.28 -2.40
C LYS A 59 -3.12 -4.45 -1.55
N VAL A 60 -3.25 -5.06 -0.38
CA VAL A 60 -2.13 -5.43 0.49
C VAL A 60 -1.38 -6.58 -0.17
N VAL A 61 -0.10 -6.37 -0.46
CA VAL A 61 0.78 -7.33 -1.14
C VAL A 61 2.15 -7.35 -0.47
N SER A 62 3.00 -8.30 -0.84
CA SER A 62 4.40 -8.31 -0.41
C SER A 62 5.07 -6.96 -0.67
N HIS A 63 5.86 -6.48 0.30
CA HIS A 63 6.65 -5.25 0.19
C HIS A 63 7.76 -5.35 -0.86
N HIS A 64 8.10 -6.57 -1.30
CA HIS A 64 9.00 -6.83 -2.42
C HIS A 64 8.24 -6.71 -3.75
N PHE A 65 8.04 -5.47 -4.22
CA PHE A 65 7.23 -5.19 -5.42
C PHE A 65 7.91 -5.60 -6.73
N PHE A 66 9.24 -5.57 -6.78
CA PHE A 66 10.02 -5.76 -7.99
C PHE A 66 11.23 -6.65 -7.70
N ASP A 67 11.41 -7.68 -8.53
CA ASP A 67 12.47 -8.69 -8.40
C ASP A 67 12.63 -9.27 -6.97
N PRO A 68 11.59 -9.91 -6.41
CA PRO A 68 11.65 -10.46 -5.06
C PRO A 68 12.68 -11.59 -4.89
N GLU A 69 13.04 -12.26 -5.99
CA GLU A 69 13.99 -13.36 -6.01
C GLU A 69 15.44 -12.89 -6.22
N GLY A 70 15.64 -11.62 -6.59
CA GLY A 70 16.97 -11.01 -6.72
C GLY A 70 17.73 -11.43 -7.99
N HIS A 71 17.04 -11.84 -9.05
CA HIS A 71 17.68 -12.28 -10.30
C HIS A 71 18.55 -11.20 -10.95
N ARG A 72 18.28 -9.92 -10.66
CA ARG A 72 18.96 -8.76 -11.25
C ARG A 72 20.05 -8.18 -10.35
N GLN A 73 20.38 -8.83 -9.24
CA GLN A 73 21.30 -8.29 -8.24
C GLN A 73 22.74 -8.10 -8.77
N ASN A 74 23.16 -8.89 -9.76
CA ASN A 74 24.56 -8.96 -10.22
C ASN A 74 24.81 -8.40 -11.64
N GLY A 75 23.80 -7.77 -12.27
CA GLY A 75 23.90 -7.23 -13.63
C GLY A 75 23.28 -8.13 -14.69
#